data_AF-A0A225WMK7-F1
#
_entry.id   AF-A0A225WMK7-F1
#
_cell.length_a   1.000
_cell.length_b   1.000
_cell.length_c   1.000
_cell.angle_alpha   90.00
_cell.angle_beta   90.00
_cell.angle_gamma   90.00
#
_symmetry.space_group_name_H-M   'P 1'
#
loop_
_entity.id
_entity.type
_entity.pdbx_description
1 polymer ?
#
loop_
_entity_poly.entity_id
_entity_poly.type
_entity_poly.pdbx_seq_one_letter_code
_entity_poly.pdbx_strand_id
1 'polypeptide(L)'
;RKLDYDGYLCGLLLPLKTRPSFFAIRALNAEIATIKDSVHSNQITGKIRMQWWRERIYNLYDGSALAGANRPEQSTALLRGLDKAIQEHDLTRRWFERLLDARDQDIDREEVQNLHELELYAEQTASSLLYLTLECLGIRDDTADRVAGHAGVAIGLATLLRGTPYHSSRQQSYLPEDLMNKHGVTDEDLIAAVEDPKLGEKIAPVVFDVACRAMEHLHQARALRKDLPSGSRSAFLPLVSSSLFLQELEAANFNAFAPELQQRNMLQLHLEVLKHYFLRKY
;
A
#
# COMPACT_ATOMS: atom_id res chain seq x y z
N ARG A 1 -11.84 4.13 5.20
CA ARG A 1 -12.70 3.19 5.99
C ARG A 1 -13.20 2.01 5.17
N LYS A 2 -13.95 2.19 4.06
CA LYS A 2 -14.45 1.05 3.26
C LYS A 2 -13.33 0.36 2.45
N LEU A 3 -12.55 1.16 1.72
CA LEU A 3 -11.49 0.66 0.83
C LEU A 3 -10.15 0.40 1.55
N ASP A 4 -9.92 1.14 2.64
CA ASP A 4 -8.72 1.04 3.47
C ASP A 4 -9.14 1.21 4.93
N TYR A 5 -9.27 0.09 5.63
CA TYR A 5 -9.67 0.06 7.03
C TYR A 5 -8.45 0.20 7.95
N ASP A 6 -7.33 -0.41 7.58
CA ASP A 6 -6.05 -0.41 8.31
C ASP A 6 -5.53 1.00 8.45
N GLY A 7 -5.42 1.70 7.30
CA GLY A 7 -5.00 3.09 7.27
C GLY A 7 -6.01 3.97 7.99
N TYR A 8 -7.31 3.66 7.92
CA TYR A 8 -8.32 4.39 8.70
C TYR A 8 -8.07 4.28 10.20
N LEU A 9 -7.92 3.06 10.72
CA LEU A 9 -7.67 2.80 12.14
C LEU A 9 -6.35 3.46 12.60
N CYS A 10 -5.27 3.29 11.85
CA CYS A 10 -3.97 3.90 12.17
C CYS A 10 -4.04 5.43 12.14
N GLY A 11 -4.76 6.00 11.17
CA GLY A 11 -4.96 7.45 11.04
C GLY A 11 -5.69 8.08 12.23
N LEU A 12 -6.56 7.33 12.92
CA LEU A 12 -7.21 7.79 14.16
C LEU A 12 -6.24 7.96 15.33
N LEU A 13 -5.03 7.39 15.24
CA LEU A 13 -3.99 7.48 16.25
C LEU A 13 -2.94 8.55 15.94
N LEU A 14 -3.02 9.19 14.77
CA LEU A 14 -2.19 10.34 14.44
C LEU A 14 -2.63 11.60 15.21
N PRO A 15 -1.76 12.61 15.37
CA PRO A 15 -2.14 13.91 15.94
C PRO A 15 -3.36 14.51 15.25
N LEU A 16 -4.28 15.12 16.01
CA LEU A 16 -5.55 15.63 15.47
C LEU A 16 -5.39 16.57 14.28
N LYS A 17 -4.34 17.40 14.29
CA LYS A 17 -4.04 18.36 13.22
C LYS A 17 -3.63 17.69 11.91
N THR A 18 -2.98 16.52 11.97
CA THR A 18 -2.44 15.84 10.78
C THR A 18 -3.44 14.86 10.14
N ARG A 19 -4.49 14.45 10.87
CA ARG A 19 -5.48 13.48 10.38
C ARG A 19 -6.16 13.89 9.07
N PRO A 20 -6.62 15.14 8.87
CA PRO A 20 -7.27 15.52 7.62
C PRO A 20 -6.36 15.33 6.40
N SER A 21 -5.10 15.76 6.52
CA SER A 21 -4.08 15.62 5.47
C SER A 21 -3.76 14.15 5.19
N PHE A 22 -3.55 13.36 6.25
CA PHE A 22 -3.35 11.92 6.13
C PHE A 22 -4.53 11.23 5.42
N PHE A 23 -5.77 11.53 5.80
CA PHE A 23 -6.93 10.92 5.17
C PHE A 23 -7.14 11.37 3.72
N ALA A 24 -6.76 12.60 3.35
CA ALA A 24 -6.77 13.04 1.96
C ALA A 24 -5.78 12.22 1.12
N ILE A 25 -4.56 11.99 1.61
CA ILE A 25 -3.55 11.16 0.95
C ILE A 25 -4.02 9.70 0.82
N ARG A 26 -4.58 9.12 1.90
CA ARG A 26 -5.11 7.74 1.85
C ARG A 26 -6.31 7.61 0.92
N ALA A 27 -7.17 8.64 0.84
CA ALA A 27 -8.29 8.67 -0.09
C ALA A 27 -7.80 8.72 -1.56
N LEU A 28 -6.81 9.56 -1.88
CA LEU A 28 -6.16 9.56 -3.19
C LEU A 28 -5.64 8.16 -3.55
N ASN A 29 -4.90 7.53 -2.65
CA ASN A 29 -4.38 6.18 -2.86
C ASN A 29 -5.49 5.16 -3.15
N ALA A 30 -6.60 5.23 -2.40
CA ALA A 30 -7.73 4.34 -2.62
C ALA A 30 -8.39 4.57 -3.98
N GLU A 31 -8.58 5.83 -4.39
CA GLU A 31 -9.13 6.17 -5.72
C GLU A 31 -8.25 5.60 -6.83
N ILE A 32 -6.95 5.90 -6.83
CA ILE A 32 -6.06 5.47 -7.91
C ILE A 32 -5.81 3.95 -7.92
N ALA A 33 -5.79 3.29 -6.76
CA ALA A 33 -5.59 1.85 -6.68
C ALA A 33 -6.75 1.07 -7.29
N THR A 34 -7.97 1.60 -7.22
CA THR A 34 -9.17 0.96 -7.79
C THR A 34 -9.33 1.18 -9.29
N ILE A 35 -8.50 2.02 -9.92
CA ILE A 35 -8.64 2.33 -11.35
C ILE A 35 -8.49 1.05 -12.20
N LYS A 36 -7.44 0.26 -11.97
CA LYS A 36 -7.18 -1.00 -12.70
C LYS A 36 -8.36 -1.96 -12.60
N ASP A 37 -8.89 -2.16 -11.39
CA ASP A 37 -10.03 -3.05 -11.16
C ASP A 37 -11.34 -2.55 -11.80
N SER A 38 -11.50 -1.23 -11.92
CA SER A 38 -12.75 -0.63 -12.41
C SER A 38 -12.92 -0.64 -13.93
N VAL A 39 -11.84 -0.83 -14.69
CA VAL A 39 -11.85 -0.58 -16.14
C VAL A 39 -12.17 -1.82 -17.00
N HIS A 40 -12.48 -2.98 -16.42
CA HIS A 40 -12.95 -4.19 -17.13
C HIS A 40 -12.23 -4.45 -18.46
N SER A 41 -10.90 -4.45 -18.45
CA SER A 41 -10.01 -4.64 -19.62
C SER A 41 -9.93 -3.48 -20.63
N ASN A 42 -10.52 -2.32 -20.35
CA ASN A 42 -10.30 -1.09 -21.12
C ASN A 42 -9.13 -0.27 -20.54
N GLN A 43 -7.91 -0.70 -20.85
CA GLN A 43 -6.66 -0.04 -20.41
C GLN A 43 -6.64 1.45 -20.77
N ILE A 44 -7.15 1.84 -21.94
CA ILE A 44 -7.23 3.24 -22.40
C ILE A 44 -8.03 4.10 -21.40
N THR A 45 -9.16 3.60 -20.91
CA THR A 45 -9.97 4.32 -19.91
C THR A 45 -9.20 4.48 -18.59
N GLY A 46 -8.44 3.46 -18.19
CA GLY A 46 -7.55 3.52 -17.03
C GLY A 46 -6.49 4.61 -17.19
N LYS A 47 -5.81 4.63 -18.33
CA LYS A 47 -4.80 5.65 -18.68
C LYS A 47 -5.36 7.07 -18.69
N ILE A 48 -6.55 7.27 -19.26
CA ILE A 48 -7.21 8.59 -19.23
C ILE A 48 -7.46 9.04 -17.80
N ARG A 49 -7.94 8.15 -16.92
CA ARG A 49 -8.16 8.46 -15.50
C ARG A 49 -6.84 8.73 -14.78
N MET A 50 -5.78 8.00 -15.08
CA MET A 50 -4.48 8.24 -14.47
C MET A 50 -3.85 9.56 -14.91
N GLN A 51 -3.95 9.88 -16.20
CA GLN A 51 -3.51 11.16 -16.74
C GLN A 51 -4.29 12.32 -16.12
N TRP A 52 -5.61 12.17 -15.94
CA TRP A 52 -6.42 13.15 -15.23
C TRP A 52 -5.89 13.41 -13.81
N TRP A 53 -5.57 12.35 -13.05
CA TRP A 53 -4.99 12.50 -11.71
C TRP A 53 -3.61 13.16 -11.74
N ARG A 54 -2.75 12.78 -12.69
CA ARG A 54 -1.42 13.37 -12.87
C ARG A 54 -1.50 14.88 -13.11
N GLU A 55 -2.39 15.32 -14.01
CA GLU A 55 -2.64 16.74 -14.24
C GLU A 55 -3.19 17.45 -13.00
N ARG A 56 -4.14 16.84 -12.28
CA ARG A 56 -4.69 17.45 -11.07
C ARG A 56 -3.62 17.64 -10.01
N ILE A 57 -2.80 16.62 -9.74
CA ILE A 57 -1.70 16.72 -8.79
C ILE A 57 -0.68 17.77 -9.26
N TYR A 58 -0.28 17.76 -10.54
CA TYR A 58 0.60 18.79 -11.11
C TYR A 58 0.08 20.21 -10.83
N ASN A 59 -1.21 20.45 -11.07
CA ASN A 59 -1.85 21.75 -10.88
C ASN A 59 -1.94 22.17 -9.40
N LEU A 60 -1.87 21.24 -8.44
CA LEU A 60 -1.81 21.60 -7.01
C LEU A 60 -0.44 22.20 -6.62
N TYR A 61 0.61 21.89 -7.38
CA TYR A 61 1.97 22.39 -7.14
C TYR A 61 2.34 23.59 -8.02
N ASP A 62 1.76 23.69 -9.23
CA ASP A 62 2.02 24.81 -10.12
C ASP A 62 1.24 26.05 -9.63
N GLY A 63 1.95 26.93 -8.92
CA GLY A 63 1.42 28.14 -8.29
C GLY A 63 0.82 29.18 -9.25
N SER A 64 0.74 28.95 -10.56
CA SER A 64 0.04 29.86 -11.48
C SER A 64 -1.47 29.98 -11.19
N ALA A 65 -2.04 29.05 -10.41
CA ALA A 65 -3.40 29.17 -9.86
C ALA A 65 -3.49 29.99 -8.56
N LEU A 66 -2.38 30.56 -8.05
CA LEU A 66 -2.31 31.36 -6.82
C LEU A 66 -2.42 32.89 -7.07
N ALA A 67 -2.45 33.34 -8.32
CA ALA A 67 -2.57 34.76 -8.68
C ALA A 67 -3.92 35.07 -9.32
N GLY A 68 -5.00 35.02 -8.54
CA GLY A 68 -6.28 35.61 -8.93
C GLY A 68 -7.50 34.74 -8.64
N ALA A 69 -8.67 35.38 -8.60
CA ALA A 69 -9.99 34.84 -8.30
C ALA A 69 -10.51 33.72 -9.23
N ASN A 70 -9.61 33.06 -9.99
CA ASN A 70 -9.89 32.01 -10.98
C ASN A 70 -9.10 30.73 -10.67
N ARG A 71 -9.01 30.33 -9.39
CA ARG A 71 -8.71 28.93 -9.10
C ARG A 71 -9.89 28.15 -9.68
N PRO A 72 -9.71 27.24 -10.66
CA PRO A 72 -10.82 26.41 -11.13
C PRO A 72 -11.43 25.77 -9.88
N GLU A 73 -12.76 25.88 -9.72
CA GLU A 73 -13.45 25.25 -8.59
C GLU A 73 -12.90 23.84 -8.44
N GLN A 74 -12.13 23.60 -7.38
CA GLN A 74 -11.51 22.29 -7.17
C GLN A 74 -12.69 21.32 -7.04
N SER A 75 -12.90 20.52 -8.09
CA SER A 75 -14.21 19.93 -8.39
C SER A 75 -14.64 18.88 -7.36
N THR A 76 -13.73 18.46 -6.46
CA THR A 76 -14.00 17.47 -5.42
C THR A 76 -13.46 17.90 -4.06
N ALA A 77 -14.09 17.42 -2.99
CA ALA A 77 -13.63 17.61 -1.62
C ALA A 77 -12.23 16.98 -1.38
N LEU A 78 -11.89 15.94 -2.14
CA LEU A 78 -10.59 15.28 -2.09
C LEU A 78 -9.48 16.21 -2.59
N LEU A 79 -9.66 16.89 -3.73
CA LEU A 79 -8.67 17.83 -4.26
C LEU A 79 -8.44 19.01 -3.31
N ARG A 80 -9.50 19.53 -2.66
CA ARG A 80 -9.38 20.55 -1.60
C ARG A 80 -8.58 20.05 -0.39
N GLY A 81 -8.82 18.81 0.01
CA GLY A 81 -8.08 18.18 1.11
C GLY A 81 -6.59 18.02 0.77
N LEU A 82 -6.28 17.57 -0.45
CA LEU A 82 -4.90 17.40 -0.93
C LEU A 82 -4.18 18.74 -1.07
N ASP A 83 -4.81 19.75 -1.66
CA ASP A 83 -4.24 21.09 -1.77
C ASP A 83 -3.90 21.66 -0.40
N LYS A 84 -4.83 21.59 0.56
CA LYS A 84 -4.56 22.00 1.94
C LYS A 84 -3.41 21.20 2.56
N ALA A 85 -3.38 19.88 2.36
CA ALA A 85 -2.33 19.02 2.90
C ALA A 85 -0.94 19.40 2.34
N ILE A 86 -0.85 19.64 1.04
CA ILE A 86 0.38 20.06 0.36
C ILE A 86 0.90 21.37 0.94
N GLN A 87 0.01 22.37 1.10
CA GLN A 87 0.39 23.68 1.63
C GLN A 87 0.72 23.65 3.13
N GLU A 88 0.00 22.86 3.93
CA GLU A 88 0.18 22.78 5.38
C GLU A 88 1.43 22.01 5.80
N HIS A 89 1.83 21.00 5.02
CA HIS A 89 2.92 20.09 5.37
C HIS A 89 4.10 20.12 4.40
N ASP A 90 4.08 20.99 3.38
CA ASP A 90 5.13 21.08 2.37
C ASP A 90 5.41 19.69 1.73
N LEU A 91 4.34 19.01 1.33
CA LEU A 91 4.44 17.63 0.85
C LEU A 91 5.25 17.58 -0.44
N THR A 92 6.16 16.61 -0.55
CA THR A 92 7.03 16.50 -1.71
C THR A 92 6.26 15.90 -2.89
N ARG A 93 6.16 16.67 -3.98
CA ARG A 93 5.50 16.27 -5.23
C ARG A 93 5.95 14.89 -5.76
N ARG A 94 7.27 14.61 -5.67
CA ARG A 94 7.87 13.34 -6.12
C ARG A 94 7.15 12.12 -5.58
N TRP A 95 6.70 12.12 -4.32
CA TRP A 95 6.04 10.94 -3.73
C TRP A 95 4.68 10.65 -4.36
N PHE A 96 3.96 11.69 -4.78
CA PHE A 96 2.73 11.50 -5.56
C PHE A 96 3.01 11.01 -6.97
N GLU A 97 4.05 11.55 -7.63
CA GLU A 97 4.44 11.12 -8.98
C GLU A 97 4.84 9.64 -9.00
N ARG A 98 5.69 9.21 -8.06
CA ARG A 98 6.07 7.78 -7.93
C ARG A 98 4.86 6.87 -7.79
N LEU A 99 3.90 7.26 -6.96
CA LEU A 99 2.66 6.51 -6.73
C LEU A 99 1.82 6.43 -8.01
N LEU A 100 1.65 7.56 -8.72
CA LEU A 100 0.90 7.61 -9.98
C LEU A 100 1.58 6.81 -11.08
N ASP A 101 2.90 6.90 -11.23
CA ASP A 101 3.66 6.20 -12.25
C ASP A 101 3.64 4.69 -12.03
N ALA A 102 3.78 4.23 -10.79
CA ALA A 102 3.67 2.81 -10.47
C ALA A 102 2.27 2.24 -10.81
N ARG A 103 1.20 3.00 -10.52
CA ARG A 103 -0.17 2.59 -10.84
C ARG A 103 -0.48 2.68 -12.33
N ASP A 104 0.09 3.65 -13.02
CA ASP A 104 -0.06 3.80 -14.47
C ASP A 104 0.62 2.63 -15.19
N GLN A 105 1.84 2.26 -14.82
CA GLN A 105 2.55 1.10 -15.36
C GLN A 105 1.78 -0.20 -15.09
N ASP A 106 1.22 -0.33 -13.89
CA ASP A 106 0.45 -1.51 -13.49
C ASP A 106 -0.86 -1.70 -14.28
N ILE A 107 -1.44 -0.65 -14.87
CA ILE A 107 -2.59 -0.80 -15.77
C ILE A 107 -2.25 -1.62 -17.02
N ASP A 108 -1.02 -1.47 -17.54
CA ASP A 108 -0.54 -2.21 -18.71
C ASP A 108 0.08 -3.56 -18.33
N ARG A 109 0.30 -3.80 -17.04
CA ARG A 109 0.96 -5.02 -16.56
C ARG A 109 0.03 -6.23 -16.67
N GLU A 110 0.47 -7.20 -17.46
CA GLU A 110 -0.12 -8.53 -17.55
C GLU A 110 0.43 -9.43 -16.43
N GLU A 111 1.74 -9.49 -16.27
CA GLU A 111 2.43 -10.41 -15.35
C GLU A 111 3.55 -9.69 -14.57
N VAL A 112 3.88 -10.20 -13.37
CA VAL A 112 5.06 -9.76 -12.60
C VAL A 112 6.19 -10.72 -12.87
N GLN A 113 7.30 -10.24 -13.43
CA GLN A 113 8.35 -11.13 -13.95
C GLN A 113 9.18 -11.78 -12.84
N ASN A 114 9.49 -11.03 -11.80
CA ASN A 114 10.35 -11.49 -10.72
C ASN A 114 10.07 -10.77 -9.39
N LEU A 115 10.62 -11.32 -8.31
CA LEU A 115 10.47 -10.77 -6.97
C LEU A 115 10.97 -9.33 -6.85
N HIS A 116 12.02 -8.95 -7.58
CA HIS A 116 12.56 -7.59 -7.55
C HIS A 116 11.58 -6.57 -8.14
N GLU A 117 10.89 -6.91 -9.24
CA GLU A 117 9.85 -6.05 -9.80
C GLU A 117 8.69 -5.85 -8.79
N LEU A 118 8.32 -6.92 -8.09
CA LEU A 118 7.28 -6.86 -7.05
C LEU A 118 7.70 -5.96 -5.87
N GLU A 119 8.95 -6.06 -5.43
CA GLU A 119 9.53 -5.18 -4.40
C GLU A 119 9.53 -3.71 -4.84
N LEU A 120 9.95 -3.43 -6.08
CA LEU A 120 9.97 -2.07 -6.62
C LEU A 120 8.56 -1.47 -6.67
N TYR A 121 7.58 -2.26 -7.09
CA TYR A 121 6.18 -1.84 -7.07
C TYR A 121 5.67 -1.55 -5.66
N ALA A 122 6.00 -2.42 -4.69
CA ALA A 122 5.66 -2.21 -3.28
C ALA A 122 6.33 -0.94 -2.70
N GLU A 123 7.59 -0.68 -3.07
CA GLU A 123 8.35 0.49 -2.65
C GLU A 123 7.77 1.79 -3.23
N GLN A 124 7.51 1.83 -4.53
CA GLN A 124 6.95 3.00 -5.20
C GLN A 124 5.53 3.33 -4.72
N THR A 125 4.75 2.32 -4.32
CA THR A 125 3.38 2.53 -3.84
C THR A 125 3.30 2.74 -2.33
N ALA A 126 3.62 1.72 -1.52
CA ALA A 126 3.43 1.76 -0.08
C ALA A 126 4.46 2.64 0.65
N SER A 127 5.74 2.64 0.23
CA SER A 127 6.74 3.51 0.86
C SER A 127 6.47 4.98 0.57
N SER A 128 6.00 5.33 -0.64
CA SER A 128 5.56 6.70 -0.97
C SER A 128 4.48 7.23 -0.02
N LEU A 129 3.54 6.39 0.42
CA LEU A 129 2.54 6.77 1.42
C LEU A 129 3.13 7.00 2.81
N LEU A 130 4.16 6.22 3.18
CA LEU A 130 4.86 6.41 4.44
C LEU A 130 5.69 7.70 4.43
N TYR A 131 6.39 8.01 3.34
CA TYR A 131 7.11 9.28 3.19
C TYR A 131 6.15 10.48 3.32
N LEU A 132 5.02 10.46 2.62
CA LEU A 132 3.98 11.49 2.75
C LEU A 132 3.40 11.58 4.18
N THR A 133 3.28 10.45 4.88
CA THR A 133 2.82 10.41 6.27
C THR A 133 3.87 11.01 7.23
N LEU A 134 5.16 10.76 7.01
CA LEU A 134 6.24 11.39 7.76
C LEU A 134 6.27 12.90 7.56
N GLU A 135 6.10 13.37 6.32
CA GLU A 135 6.00 14.80 6.01
C GLU A 135 4.79 15.46 6.69
N CYS A 136 3.63 14.78 6.69
CA CYS A 136 2.46 15.22 7.46
C CYS A 136 2.75 15.36 8.96
N LEU A 137 3.66 14.55 9.51
CA LEU A 137 4.10 14.63 10.91
C LEU A 137 5.22 15.65 11.13
N GLY A 138 5.70 16.32 10.08
CA GLY A 138 6.81 17.28 10.13
C GLY A 138 8.18 16.61 10.28
N ILE A 139 8.34 15.37 9.78
CA ILE A 139 9.54 14.57 9.98
C ILE A 139 10.26 14.41 8.65
N ARG A 140 11.48 14.96 8.59
CA ARG A 140 12.44 14.79 7.49
C ARG A 140 13.74 14.29 8.12
N ASP A 141 13.94 12.98 8.12
CA ASP A 141 15.03 12.31 8.82
C ASP A 141 15.46 11.05 8.05
N ASP A 142 16.76 10.89 7.82
CA ASP A 142 17.32 9.80 7.01
C ASP A 142 17.00 8.42 7.59
N THR A 143 16.95 8.29 8.92
CA THR A 143 16.63 7.02 9.58
C THR A 143 15.15 6.68 9.40
N ALA A 144 14.27 7.67 9.59
CA ALA A 144 12.84 7.53 9.32
C ALA A 144 12.59 7.14 7.85
N ASP A 145 13.31 7.74 6.90
CA ASP A 145 13.19 7.42 5.48
C ASP A 145 13.67 5.99 5.16
N ARG A 146 14.78 5.55 5.74
CA ARG A 146 15.23 4.14 5.61
C ARG A 146 14.21 3.16 6.18
N VAL A 147 13.61 3.47 7.33
CA VAL A 147 12.53 2.66 7.91
C VAL A 147 11.30 2.67 7.01
N ALA A 148 10.92 3.81 6.45
CA ALA A 148 9.80 3.92 5.52
C ALA A 148 10.02 3.10 4.25
N GLY A 149 11.24 3.08 3.70
CA GLY A 149 11.60 2.24 2.57
C GLY A 149 11.35 0.76 2.84
N HIS A 150 11.90 0.22 3.94
CA HIS A 150 11.71 -1.19 4.29
C HIS A 150 10.28 -1.52 4.76
N ALA A 151 9.69 -0.69 5.62
CA ALA A 151 8.34 -0.90 6.11
C ALA A 151 7.30 -0.85 4.98
N GLY A 152 7.47 0.06 4.02
CA GLY A 152 6.60 0.17 2.88
C GLY A 152 6.67 -1.06 1.97
N VAL A 153 7.86 -1.57 1.66
CA VAL A 153 7.99 -2.83 0.90
C VAL A 153 7.31 -3.98 1.63
N ALA A 154 7.56 -4.15 2.93
CA ALA A 154 6.90 -5.20 3.72
C ALA A 154 5.36 -5.07 3.71
N ILE A 155 4.84 -3.84 3.83
CA ILE A 155 3.40 -3.56 3.75
C ILE A 155 2.85 -3.89 2.36
N GLY A 156 3.53 -3.47 1.30
CA GLY A 156 3.11 -3.69 -0.08
C GLY A 156 3.08 -5.17 -0.44
N LEU A 157 4.15 -5.92 -0.15
CA LEU A 157 4.21 -7.36 -0.37
C LEU A 157 3.13 -8.11 0.42
N ALA A 158 2.96 -7.80 1.70
CA ALA A 158 1.89 -8.40 2.51
C ALA A 158 0.48 -8.05 1.97
N THR A 159 0.29 -6.87 1.39
CA THR A 159 -0.98 -6.48 0.78
C THR A 159 -1.24 -7.28 -0.49
N LEU A 160 -0.23 -7.48 -1.33
CA LEU A 160 -0.33 -8.26 -2.56
C LEU A 160 -0.60 -9.74 -2.26
N LEU A 161 0.08 -10.32 -1.27
CA LEU A 161 -0.17 -11.68 -0.81
C LEU A 161 -1.59 -11.86 -0.25
N ARG A 162 -2.08 -10.90 0.54
CA ARG A 162 -3.47 -10.92 1.01
C ARG A 162 -4.47 -10.80 -0.14
N GLY A 163 -4.10 -10.06 -1.18
CA GLY A 163 -4.90 -9.86 -2.39
C GLY A 163 -4.89 -11.04 -3.36
N THR A 164 -4.03 -12.06 -3.17
CA THR A 164 -3.89 -13.18 -4.11
C THR A 164 -5.24 -13.79 -4.50
N PRO A 165 -6.14 -14.20 -3.57
CA PRO A 165 -7.43 -14.77 -3.98
C PRO A 165 -8.33 -13.80 -4.74
N TYR A 166 -8.28 -12.50 -4.40
CA TYR A 166 -9.07 -11.46 -5.08
C TYR A 166 -8.61 -11.21 -6.52
N HIS A 167 -7.29 -11.24 -6.75
CA HIS A 167 -6.71 -11.09 -8.08
C HIS A 167 -6.91 -12.37 -8.90
N SER A 168 -6.70 -13.54 -8.32
CA SER A 168 -6.92 -14.83 -9.00
C SER A 168 -8.38 -15.00 -9.44
N SER A 169 -9.36 -14.55 -8.65
CA SER A 169 -10.78 -14.58 -9.04
C SER A 169 -11.11 -13.68 -10.25
N ARG A 170 -10.17 -12.82 -10.66
CA ARG A 170 -10.25 -11.92 -11.81
C ARG A 170 -9.27 -12.30 -12.91
N GLN A 171 -8.68 -13.49 -12.85
CA GLN A 171 -7.66 -13.96 -13.80
C GLN A 171 -6.45 -13.02 -13.84
N GLN A 172 -6.05 -12.52 -12.66
CA GLN A 172 -4.85 -11.70 -12.48
C GLN A 172 -3.94 -12.33 -11.43
N SER A 173 -2.64 -12.15 -11.59
CA SER A 173 -1.64 -12.59 -10.61
C SER A 173 -0.60 -11.50 -10.35
N TYR A 174 -0.24 -11.33 -9.08
CA TYR A 174 0.94 -10.56 -8.66
C TYR A 174 2.04 -11.48 -8.11
N LEU A 175 1.84 -12.80 -8.17
CA LEU A 175 2.90 -13.72 -7.83
C LEU A 175 3.97 -13.67 -8.93
N PRO A 176 5.27 -13.63 -8.58
CA PRO A 176 6.32 -13.58 -9.57
C PRO A 176 6.36 -14.82 -10.47
N GLU A 177 6.44 -14.59 -11.78
CA GLU A 177 6.43 -15.64 -12.81
C GLU A 177 7.64 -16.58 -12.68
N ASP A 178 8.82 -16.03 -12.40
CA ASP A 178 10.04 -16.82 -12.15
C ASP A 178 9.87 -17.82 -10.98
N LEU A 179 9.19 -17.40 -9.91
CA LEU A 179 8.89 -18.25 -8.75
C LEU A 179 7.77 -19.26 -9.06
N MET A 180 6.74 -18.86 -9.80
CA MET A 180 5.69 -19.77 -10.26
C MET A 180 6.28 -20.89 -11.12
N ASN A 181 7.13 -20.53 -12.09
CA ASN A 181 7.86 -21.47 -12.94
C ASN A 181 8.80 -22.39 -12.13
N LYS A 182 9.55 -21.82 -11.17
CA LYS A 182 10.44 -22.57 -10.27
C LYS A 182 9.69 -23.65 -9.48
N HIS A 183 8.47 -23.37 -9.04
CA HIS A 183 7.65 -24.28 -8.21
C HIS A 183 6.61 -25.07 -9.00
N GLY A 184 6.54 -24.92 -10.32
CA GLY A 184 5.59 -25.63 -11.18
C GLY A 184 4.12 -25.24 -10.95
N VAL A 185 3.89 -23.97 -10.62
CA VAL A 185 2.56 -23.38 -10.42
C VAL A 185 2.14 -22.66 -11.69
N THR A 186 0.90 -22.89 -12.15
CA THR A 186 0.33 -22.20 -13.32
C THR A 186 -0.82 -21.29 -12.92
N ASP A 187 -1.30 -20.45 -13.84
CA ASP A 187 -2.47 -19.61 -13.59
C ASP A 187 -3.75 -20.42 -13.40
N GLU A 188 -3.86 -21.61 -14.02
CA GLU A 188 -4.99 -22.51 -13.77
C GLU A 188 -5.01 -23.01 -12.32
N ASP A 189 -3.85 -23.22 -11.68
CA ASP A 189 -3.79 -23.58 -10.26
C ASP A 189 -4.33 -22.45 -9.39
N LEU A 190 -3.99 -21.19 -9.72
CA LEU A 190 -4.50 -20.01 -9.04
C LEU A 190 -6.02 -19.91 -9.15
N ILE A 191 -6.57 -20.13 -10.34
CA ILE A 191 -8.02 -20.12 -10.59
C ILE A 191 -8.70 -21.28 -9.84
N ALA A 192 -8.13 -22.49 -9.90
CA ALA A 192 -8.67 -23.66 -9.20
C ALA A 192 -8.68 -23.47 -7.67
N ALA A 193 -7.66 -22.79 -7.12
CA ALA A 193 -7.59 -22.48 -5.69
C ALA A 193 -8.63 -21.46 -5.21
N VAL A 194 -9.21 -20.65 -6.12
CA VAL A 194 -10.37 -19.80 -5.81
C VAL A 194 -11.63 -20.65 -5.55
N GLU A 195 -11.81 -21.74 -6.31
CA GLU A 195 -12.96 -22.63 -6.18
C GLU A 195 -12.80 -23.62 -5.02
N ASP A 196 -11.61 -24.23 -4.89
CA ASP A 196 -11.24 -25.09 -3.77
C ASP A 196 -9.98 -24.56 -3.08
N PRO A 197 -10.13 -23.84 -1.95
CA PRO A 197 -9.01 -23.31 -1.17
C PRO A 197 -7.91 -24.31 -0.80
N LYS A 198 -8.20 -25.61 -0.76
CA LYS A 198 -7.20 -26.64 -0.46
C LYS A 198 -6.15 -26.77 -1.57
N LEU A 199 -6.54 -26.49 -2.81
CA LEU A 199 -5.61 -26.49 -3.94
C LEU A 199 -4.55 -25.38 -3.82
N GLY A 200 -4.79 -24.38 -2.97
CA GLY A 200 -3.81 -23.36 -2.61
C GLY A 200 -2.54 -23.90 -1.95
N GLU A 201 -2.54 -25.13 -1.43
CA GLU A 201 -1.33 -25.80 -0.93
C GLU A 201 -0.24 -25.93 -2.01
N LYS A 202 -0.62 -26.11 -3.28
CA LYS A 202 0.33 -26.16 -4.41
C LYS A 202 1.04 -24.82 -4.63
N ILE A 203 0.37 -23.71 -4.30
CA ILE A 203 0.84 -22.33 -4.52
C ILE A 203 1.68 -21.84 -3.34
N ALA A 204 1.54 -22.48 -2.17
CA ALA A 204 2.21 -22.11 -0.93
C ALA A 204 3.73 -21.90 -1.04
N PRO A 205 4.51 -22.67 -1.82
CA PRO A 205 5.96 -22.42 -1.97
C PRO A 205 6.29 -21.07 -2.64
N VAL A 206 5.47 -20.61 -3.59
CA VAL A 206 5.63 -19.29 -4.23
C VAL A 206 5.30 -18.19 -3.23
N VAL A 207 4.20 -18.35 -2.50
CA VAL A 207 3.77 -17.43 -1.44
C VAL A 207 4.82 -17.35 -0.32
N PHE A 208 5.43 -18.48 0.04
CA PHE A 208 6.50 -18.56 1.02
C PHE A 208 7.70 -17.71 0.61
N ASP A 209 8.20 -17.86 -0.63
CA ASP A 209 9.37 -17.10 -1.12
C ASP A 209 9.11 -15.58 -1.04
N VAL A 210 7.91 -15.12 -1.42
CA VAL A 210 7.52 -13.70 -1.31
C VAL A 210 7.33 -13.27 0.15
N ALA A 211 6.74 -14.11 1.00
CA ALA A 211 6.50 -13.83 2.41
C ALA A 211 7.81 -13.73 3.20
N CYS A 212 8.79 -14.59 2.92
CA CYS A 212 10.14 -14.49 3.45
C CYS A 212 10.74 -13.12 3.15
N ARG A 213 10.59 -12.64 1.92
CA ARG A 213 11.11 -11.33 1.53
C ARG A 213 10.40 -10.17 2.24
N ALA A 214 9.08 -10.25 2.38
CA ALA A 214 8.31 -9.28 3.17
C ALA A 214 8.78 -9.27 4.65
N MET A 215 9.06 -10.44 5.21
CA MET A 215 9.54 -10.59 6.59
C MET A 215 10.96 -10.03 6.78
N GLU A 216 11.87 -10.22 5.81
CA GLU A 216 13.21 -9.62 5.82
C GLU A 216 13.15 -8.09 5.90
N HIS A 217 12.34 -7.46 5.03
CA HIS A 217 12.12 -6.00 5.06
C HIS A 217 11.52 -5.55 6.39
N LEU A 218 10.54 -6.29 6.91
CA LEU A 218 9.94 -6.01 8.22
C LEU A 218 10.97 -6.09 9.35
N HIS A 219 11.87 -7.07 9.32
CA HIS A 219 12.97 -7.18 10.30
C HIS A 219 13.97 -6.04 10.18
N GLN A 220 14.33 -5.64 8.97
CA GLN A 220 15.22 -4.49 8.72
C GLN A 220 14.59 -3.19 9.25
N ALA A 221 13.30 -2.97 9.00
CA ALA A 221 12.56 -1.83 9.59
C ALA A 221 12.52 -1.88 11.12
N ARG A 222 12.34 -3.07 11.73
CA ARG A 222 12.37 -3.27 13.19
C ARG A 222 13.74 -2.99 13.80
N ALA A 223 14.81 -3.35 13.12
CA ALA A 223 16.18 -3.19 13.61
C ALA A 223 16.52 -1.71 13.84
N LEU A 224 16.07 -0.82 12.95
CA LEU A 224 16.31 0.63 13.01
C LEU A 224 15.33 1.39 13.92
N ARG A 225 14.34 0.71 14.51
CA ARG A 225 13.27 1.37 15.26
C ARG A 225 13.76 2.20 16.46
N LYS A 226 14.83 1.76 17.12
CA LYS A 226 15.35 2.45 18.31
C LYS A 226 15.88 3.84 17.98
N ASP A 227 16.37 4.01 16.76
CA ASP A 227 17.00 5.23 16.26
C ASP A 227 15.97 6.22 15.66
N LEU A 228 14.68 5.84 15.63
CA LEU A 228 13.62 6.68 15.10
C LEU A 228 13.41 7.95 15.96
N PRO A 229 13.23 9.12 15.31
CA PRO A 229 12.92 10.36 16.00
C PRO A 229 11.60 10.27 16.78
N SER A 230 11.44 11.11 17.79
CA SER A 230 10.19 11.17 18.55
C SER A 230 9.03 11.56 17.64
N GLY A 231 7.93 10.81 17.69
CA GLY A 231 6.73 11.11 16.91
C GLY A 231 6.65 10.45 15.52
N SER A 232 7.74 9.90 14.97
CA SER A 232 7.70 9.18 13.67
C SER A 232 7.07 7.81 13.74
N ARG A 233 7.14 7.17 14.92
CA ARG A 233 6.73 5.78 15.10
C ARG A 233 5.29 5.55 14.62
N SER A 234 4.40 6.50 14.89
CA SER A 234 2.97 6.42 14.53
C SER A 234 2.72 6.35 13.02
N ALA A 235 3.66 6.83 12.18
CA ALA A 235 3.59 6.66 10.73
C ALA A 235 3.66 5.19 10.32
N PHE A 236 4.32 4.34 11.11
CA PHE A 236 4.58 2.94 10.82
C PHE A 236 3.58 1.98 11.46
N LEU A 237 2.52 2.48 12.12
CA LEU A 237 1.43 1.63 12.64
C LEU A 237 0.82 0.68 11.61
N PRO A 238 0.67 1.03 10.32
CA PRO A 238 0.16 0.08 9.32
C PRO A 238 1.01 -1.20 9.19
N LEU A 239 2.31 -1.16 9.53
CA LEU A 239 3.18 -2.34 9.54
C LEU A 239 2.73 -3.40 10.56
N VAL A 240 2.01 -3.00 11.61
CA VAL A 240 1.45 -3.94 12.59
C VAL A 240 0.44 -4.87 11.93
N SER A 241 -0.46 -4.34 11.09
CA SER A 241 -1.46 -5.16 10.38
C SER A 241 -0.80 -6.13 9.40
N SER A 242 0.20 -5.66 8.65
CA SER A 242 0.98 -6.52 7.75
C SER A 242 1.73 -7.61 8.51
N SER A 243 2.30 -7.29 9.68
CA SER A 243 2.97 -8.28 10.53
C SER A 243 2.01 -9.35 11.05
N LEU A 244 0.77 -8.98 11.42
CA LEU A 244 -0.22 -9.94 11.88
C LEU A 244 -0.63 -10.88 10.75
N PHE A 245 -0.92 -10.33 9.58
CA PHE A 245 -1.25 -11.15 8.42
C PHE A 245 -0.13 -12.10 8.01
N LEU A 246 1.14 -11.67 8.04
CA LEU A 246 2.26 -12.56 7.73
C LEU A 246 2.37 -13.72 8.73
N GLN A 247 2.03 -13.49 10.01
CA GLN A 247 1.98 -14.55 11.04
C GLN A 247 0.79 -15.49 10.83
N GLU A 248 -0.38 -14.96 10.46
CA GLU A 248 -1.56 -15.76 10.12
C GLU A 248 -1.30 -16.60 8.87
N LEU A 249 -0.62 -16.03 7.87
CA LEU A 249 -0.21 -16.71 6.64
C LEU A 249 0.77 -17.85 6.93
N GLU A 250 1.75 -17.63 7.81
CA GLU A 250 2.66 -18.68 8.29
C GLU A 250 1.90 -19.80 9.01
N ALA A 251 0.95 -19.45 9.89
CA ALA A 251 0.10 -20.43 10.59
C ALA A 251 -0.81 -21.23 9.63
N ALA A 252 -1.16 -20.66 8.48
CA ALA A 252 -1.89 -21.32 7.39
C ALA A 252 -0.97 -22.11 6.43
N ASN A 253 0.29 -22.37 6.82
CA ASN A 253 1.31 -23.01 5.98
C ASN A 253 1.48 -22.33 4.61
N PHE A 254 1.39 -20.99 4.59
CA PHE A 254 1.52 -20.15 3.39
C PHE A 254 0.46 -20.40 2.31
N ASN A 255 -0.64 -21.08 2.63
CA ASN A 255 -1.79 -21.15 1.74
C ASN A 255 -2.55 -19.80 1.75
N ALA A 256 -2.30 -18.95 0.75
CA ALA A 256 -2.96 -17.64 0.62
C ALA A 256 -4.48 -17.71 0.40
N PHE A 257 -5.01 -18.88 0.02
CA PHE A 257 -6.44 -19.12 -0.23
C PHE A 257 -7.19 -19.61 1.01
N ALA A 258 -6.48 -19.90 2.11
CA ALA A 258 -7.08 -20.37 3.35
C ALA A 258 -8.24 -19.46 3.81
N PRO A 259 -9.46 -19.99 4.03
CA PRO A 259 -10.63 -19.18 4.37
C PRO A 259 -10.46 -18.33 5.64
N GLU A 260 -9.63 -18.79 6.57
CA GLU A 260 -9.32 -18.11 7.82
C GLU A 260 -8.63 -16.77 7.57
N LEU A 261 -7.80 -16.67 6.52
CA LEU A 261 -7.11 -15.42 6.14
C LEU A 261 -8.05 -14.36 5.58
N GLN A 262 -9.22 -14.77 5.09
CA GLN A 262 -10.26 -13.85 4.60
C GLN A 262 -11.12 -13.30 5.74
N GLN A 263 -11.12 -13.98 6.89
CA GLN A 263 -11.86 -13.57 8.07
C GLN A 263 -10.99 -12.71 8.98
N ARG A 264 -11.23 -11.40 8.92
CA ARG A 264 -10.44 -10.48 9.71
C ARG A 264 -10.84 -10.48 11.18
N ASN A 265 -9.90 -10.83 12.06
CA ASN A 265 -10.08 -10.65 13.50
C ASN A 265 -9.92 -9.17 13.89
N MET A 266 -11.03 -8.45 13.83
CA MET A 266 -11.06 -7.01 14.10
C MET A 266 -10.58 -6.69 15.52
N LEU A 267 -11.01 -7.47 16.52
CA LEU A 267 -10.62 -7.22 17.90
C LEU A 267 -9.10 -7.32 18.08
N GLN A 268 -8.49 -8.37 17.54
CA GLN A 268 -7.04 -8.58 17.60
C GLN A 268 -6.28 -7.44 16.94
N LEU A 269 -6.72 -7.00 15.74
CA LEU A 269 -6.11 -5.86 15.06
C LEU A 269 -6.16 -4.59 15.94
N HIS A 270 -7.32 -4.25 16.48
CA HIS A 270 -7.45 -3.05 17.32
C HIS A 270 -6.54 -3.14 18.55
N LEU A 271 -6.54 -4.28 19.23
CA LEU A 271 -5.72 -4.50 20.42
C LEU A 271 -4.23 -4.37 20.10
N GLU A 272 -3.75 -5.00 19.02
CA GLU A 272 -2.34 -4.96 18.67
C GLU A 272 -1.89 -3.59 18.17
N VAL A 273 -2.71 -2.88 17.38
CA VAL A 273 -2.41 -1.51 16.96
C VAL A 273 -2.36 -0.57 18.17
N LEU A 274 -3.34 -0.63 19.08
CA LEU A 274 -3.35 0.18 20.29
C LEU A 274 -2.18 -0.15 21.22
N LYS A 275 -1.88 -1.44 21.40
CA LYS A 275 -0.73 -1.91 22.18
C LYS A 275 0.58 -1.38 21.62
N HIS A 276 0.77 -1.40 20.31
CA HIS A 276 1.97 -0.84 19.69
C HIS A 276 2.07 0.68 19.92
N TYR A 277 0.98 1.39 19.71
CA TYR A 277 0.88 2.83 19.91
C TYR A 277 1.19 3.25 21.35
N PHE A 278 0.51 2.65 22.35
CA PHE A 278 0.70 3.00 23.76
C PHE A 278 2.05 2.55 24.32
N LEU A 279 2.56 1.39 23.89
CA LEU A 279 3.89 0.90 24.29
C LEU A 279 5.03 1.53 23.48
N ARG A 280 4.74 2.44 22.54
CA ARG A 280 5.71 3.08 21.64
C ARG A 280 6.60 2.07 20.90
N LYS A 281 6.04 0.90 20.62
CA LYS A 281 6.68 -0.15 19.81
C LYS A 281 6.58 0.15 18.33
N TYR A 282 5.55 0.90 17.93
CA TYR A 282 5.34 1.60 16.66
C TYR A 282 4.27 2.65 16.97
#